data_AF-A0A354P2R8-F1
#
_entry.id   AF-A0A354P2R8-F1
#
_cell.length_a   1.000
_cell.length_b   1.000
_cell.length_c   1.000
_cell.angle_alpha   90.00
_cell.angle_beta   90.00
_cell.angle_gamma   90.00
#
_symmetry.space_group_name_H-M   'P 1'
#
loop_
_entity.id
_entity.type
_entity.pdbx_description
1 polymer ?
#
loop_
_entity_poly.entity_id
_entity_poly.type
_entity_poly.pdbx_seq_one_letter_code
_entity_poly.pdbx_strand_id
1 'polypeptide(L)' 'MVNTPFDIRPSILVGDTADVYLQRTLTILRNESINPTVTMEFFPRSDGVFCGIREVRALLAKVLPETG' A
#
# COMPACT_ATOMS: atom_id res chain seq x y z
N MET A 1 -0.47 18.36 21.19
CA MET A 1 -0.81 18.59 19.77
C MET A 1 -1.95 17.67 19.42
N VAL A 2 -3.09 18.20 18.97
CA VAL A 2 -4.21 17.36 18.50
C VAL A 2 -3.79 16.76 17.18
N ASN A 3 -3.56 15.45 17.16
CA ASN A 3 -3.23 14.72 15.95
C ASN A 3 -4.54 14.40 15.23
N THR A 4 -4.99 15.29 14.36
CA THR A 4 -6.10 14.98 13.45
C THR A 4 -5.74 13.70 12.68
N PRO A 5 -6.56 12.64 12.73
CA PRO A 5 -6.27 11.43 11.99
C PRO A 5 -6.22 11.77 10.50
N PHE A 6 -5.15 11.35 9.83
CA PHE A 6 -5.02 11.45 8.39
C PHE A 6 -6.18 10.69 7.74
N ASP A 7 -7.01 11.40 6.97
CA ASP A 7 -8.13 10.80 6.25
C ASP A 7 -7.70 10.39 4.84
N ILE A 8 -8.01 9.15 4.49
CA ILE A 8 -7.55 8.51 3.25
C ILE A 8 -8.66 8.61 2.24
N ARG A 9 -8.39 9.27 1.11
CA ARG A 9 -9.36 9.40 0.03
C ARG A 9 -9.75 8.01 -0.50
N PRO A 10 -11.04 7.79 -0.83
CA PRO A 10 -11.51 6.52 -1.38
C PRO A 10 -10.71 6.04 -2.60
N SER A 11 -10.30 6.95 -3.50
CA SER A 11 -9.49 6.61 -4.69
C SER A 11 -8.12 5.99 -4.35
N ILE A 12 -7.54 6.34 -3.19
CA ILE A 12 -6.28 5.77 -2.73
C ILE A 12 -6.53 4.36 -2.15
N LEU A 13 -7.66 4.16 -1.45
CA LEU A 13 -8.02 2.86 -0.87
C LEU A 13 -8.28 1.78 -1.93
N VAL A 14 -8.89 2.15 -3.06
CA VAL A 14 -9.13 1.22 -4.18
C VAL A 14 -7.91 1.05 -5.09
N GLY A 15 -6.86 1.84 -4.89
CA GLY A 15 -5.64 1.79 -5.69
C GLY A 15 -5.75 2.47 -7.06
N ASP A 16 -6.69 3.40 -7.28
CA ASP A 16 -6.82 4.14 -8.55
C ASP A 16 -5.60 5.02 -8.83
N THR A 17 -4.90 5.45 -7.79
CA THR A 17 -3.68 6.26 -7.88
C THR A 17 -2.42 5.43 -8.11
N ALA A 18 -2.52 4.10 -8.12
CA ALA A 18 -1.38 3.20 -8.28
C ALA A 18 -1.05 3.00 -9.76
N ASP A 19 0.19 2.58 -10.05
CA ASP A 19 0.57 2.24 -11.40
C ASP A 19 -0.28 1.08 -11.95
N VAL A 20 -0.79 1.23 -13.17
CA VAL A 20 -1.72 0.29 -13.80
C VAL A 20 -1.20 -1.15 -13.88
N TYR A 21 0.13 -1.34 -13.90
CA TYR A 21 0.70 -2.68 -13.97
C TYR A 21 0.38 -3.51 -12.72
N LEU A 22 0.23 -2.90 -11.54
CA LEU A 22 -0.10 -3.61 -10.30
C LEU A 22 -1.48 -4.27 -10.39
N GLN A 23 -2.48 -3.56 -10.91
CA GLN A 23 -3.84 -4.08 -11.13
C GLN A 23 -3.85 -5.19 -12.21
N ARG A 24 -3.07 -5.01 -13.28
CA ARG A 24 -2.92 -6.02 -14.35
C ARG A 24 -2.27 -7.30 -13.82
N THR A 25 -1.18 -7.19 -13.07
CA THR A 25 -0.50 -8.33 -12.45
C THR A 25 -1.41 -9.06 -11.46
N LEU A 26 -2.16 -8.34 -10.63
CA LEU A 26 -3.14 -8.94 -9.72
C LEU A 26 -4.23 -9.72 -10.46
N THR A 27 -4.66 -9.24 -11.63
CA THR A 27 -5.63 -9.94 -12.49
C THR A 27 -5.05 -11.24 -13.05
N ILE A 28 -3.78 -11.21 -13.50
CA ILE A 28 -3.06 -12.40 -13.98
C ILE A 28 -2.94 -13.43 -12.86
N LEU A 29 -2.47 -13.03 -11.68
CA LEU A 29 -2.30 -13.93 -10.53
C LEU A 29 -3.64 -14.58 -10.11
N ARG A 30 -4.74 -13.83 -10.12
CA ARG A 30 -6.07 -14.38 -9.85
C ARG A 30 -6.49 -15.42 -10.89
N ASN A 31 -6.26 -15.15 -12.17
CA ASN A 31 -6.57 -16.10 -13.25
C ASN A 31 -5.73 -17.37 -13.17
N GLU A 32 -4.49 -17.26 -12.69
CA GLU A 32 -3.59 -18.39 -12.46
C GLU A 32 -3.80 -19.07 -11.10
N SER A 33 -4.74 -18.58 -10.27
CA SER A 33 -4.99 -19.09 -8.91
C SER A 33 -3.76 -19.04 -7.99
N ILE A 34 -2.90 -18.02 -8.15
CA ILE A 34 -1.68 -17.80 -7.38
C ILE A 34 -1.92 -16.68 -6.37
N ASN A 35 -1.69 -16.95 -5.07
CA ASN A 35 -1.77 -15.96 -3.99
C ASN A 35 -0.55 -16.09 -3.05
N PRO A 36 0.60 -15.49 -3.40
CA PRO A 36 1.84 -15.68 -2.67
C PRO A 36 1.90 -14.76 -1.45
N THR A 37 2.37 -15.30 -0.32
CA THR A 37 2.77 -14.47 0.83
C THR A 37 4.17 -13.93 0.58
N VAL A 38 4.32 -12.61 0.58
CA VAL A 38 5.58 -11.93 0.26
C VAL A 38 5.94 -10.89 1.31
N THR A 39 7.23 -10.58 1.41
CA THR A 39 7.74 -9.43 2.17
C THR A 39 8.32 -8.43 1.18
N MET A 40 7.93 -7.16 1.29
CA MET A 40 8.46 -6.07 0.47
C MET A 40 9.27 -5.11 1.34
N GLU A 41 10.48 -4.78 0.89
CA GLU A 41 11.36 -3.82 1.55
C GLU A 41 11.60 -2.62 0.61
N PHE A 42 11.62 -1.42 1.18
CA PHE A 42 11.81 -0.17 0.43
C PHE A 42 13.10 0.51 0.89
N PHE A 43 13.94 0.87 -0.08
CA PHE A 43 15.21 1.57 0.15
C PHE A 43 15.27 2.85 -0.68
N PRO A 44 15.75 3.97 -0.12
CA PRO A 44 15.95 5.18 -0.89
C PRO A 44 17.09 4.98 -1.90
N ARG A 45 16.92 5.45 -3.14
CA ARG A 45 17.97 5.41 -4.16
C ARG A 45 18.97 6.57 -4.03
N SER A 46 18.59 7.62 -3.30
CA SER A 46 19.35 8.86 -3.09
C SER A 46 19.12 9.37 -1.68
N ASP A 47 19.99 10.26 -1.22
CA ASP A 47 19.85 10.89 0.10
C ASP A 47 18.53 11.65 0.25
N GLY A 48 18.00 11.68 1.48
CA GLY A 48 16.74 12.35 1.79
C GLY A 48 16.37 12.24 3.27
N VAL A 49 15.26 12.88 3.64
CA VAL A 49 14.70 12.83 5.00
C VAL A 49 13.57 11.82 5.03
N PHE A 50 13.60 10.91 6.00
CA PHE A 50 12.50 9.96 6.21
C PHE A 50 11.31 10.63 6.90
N CYS A 51 10.17 10.70 6.21
CA CYS A 51 8.92 11.27 6.70
C CYS A 51 7.70 10.55 6.10
N GLY A 52 6.50 10.77 6.66
CA GLY A 52 5.25 10.23 6.10
C GLY A 52 4.90 8.78 6.49
N ILE A 53 5.66 8.16 7.40
CA ILE A 53 5.44 6.76 7.80
C ILE A 53 4.09 6.54 8.51
N ARG A 54 3.52 7.58 9.12
CA ARG A 54 2.26 7.47 9.87
C ARG A 54 1.07 7.30 8.93
N GLU A 55 1.09 8.00 7.80
CA GLU A 55 0.13 7.93 6.72
C GLU A 55 0.19 6.56 6.04
N VAL A 56 1.40 6.04 5.79
CA VAL A 56 1.60 4.68 5.25
C VAL A 56 1.02 3.63 6.19
N ARG A 57 1.30 3.71 7.50
CA ARG A 57 0.72 2.80 8.49
C ARG A 57 -0.80 2.88 8.56
N ALA A 58 -1.37 4.08 8.47
CA ALA A 58 -2.81 4.28 8.46
C ALA A 58 -3.47 3.67 7.22
N LEU A 59 -2.81 3.74 6.06
CA LEU A 59 -3.28 3.09 4.83
C LEU A 59 -3.24 1.57 4.95
N LEU A 60 -2.08 1.01 5.32
CA LEU A 60 -1.88 -0.44 5.42
C LEU A 60 -2.83 -1.08 6.44
N ALA A 61 -3.10 -0.40 7.57
CA ALA A 61 -4.05 -0.89 8.56
C ALA A 61 -5.49 -1.00 8.05
N LYS A 62 -5.86 -0.27 6.99
CA LYS A 62 -7.20 -0.36 6.37
C LYS A 62 -7.29 -1.40 5.25
N VAL A 63 -6.18 -1.68 4.56
CA VAL A 63 -6.20 -2.53 3.35
C VAL A 63 -5.68 -3.94 3.58
N LEU A 64 -4.88 -4.17 4.62
CA LEU A 64 -4.38 -5.49 4.97
C LEU A 64 -5.36 -6.21 5.90
N PRO A 65 -5.49 -7.55 5.80
CA PRO A 65 -6.23 -8.34 6.78
C PRO A 65 -5.59 -8.25 8.17
N GLU A 66 -6.38 -8.44 9.23
CA GLU A 66 -5.89 -8.40 10.63
C GLU A 66 -4.89 -9.52 10.97
N THR A 67 -4.88 -10.57 10.15
CA THR A 67 -3.97 -11.72 10.26
C THR A 67 -3.24 -11.90 8.93
N GLY A 68 -1.91 -11.88 9.00
CA GLY A 68 -1.00 -12.30 7.93
C GLY A 68 -0.63 -13.76 8.04
#